data_AF-A0A8J8KE31-F1
#
_entry.id   AF-A0A8J8KE31-F1
#
_cell.length_a   1.000
_cell.length_b   1.000
_cell.length_c   1.000
_cell.angle_alpha   90.00
_cell.angle_beta   90.00
_cell.angle_gamma   90.00
#
_symmetry.space_group_name_H-M   'P 1'
#
loop_
_entity.id
_entity.type
_entity.pdbx_description
1 polymer ?
#
loop_
_entity_poly.entity_id
_entity_poly.type
_entity_poly.pdbx_seq_one_letter_code
_entity_poly.pdbx_strand_id
1 'polypeptide(L)'
;MPRLWRLTRNRYGRAVYDALARRGITATEMIEYVADLEDAPAADGGSRRSAYAVETCDPSTVAPLEAPVEELQSDELVVAALEDGRPRGYLFCSVDATHEIHPLERELRFEGAYIRRVFVDPDHRNRGIATALVGETCRLARERGAERATALVALDNGPSRALFERRGFDPRRRRRYVRVGPLSHRSVRPS
;
A
#
# COMPACT_ATOMS: atom_id res chain seq x y z
N MET A 1 20.41 -18.99 -10.59
CA MET A 1 20.64 -17.72 -9.85
C MET A 1 20.00 -17.82 -8.47
N PRO A 2 20.77 -17.70 -7.36
CA PRO A 2 20.25 -17.94 -6.01
C PRO A 2 19.16 -16.93 -5.65
N ARG A 3 18.03 -17.43 -5.15
CA ARG A 3 16.83 -16.66 -4.78
C ARG A 3 17.07 -15.93 -3.45
N LEU A 4 17.81 -14.81 -3.50
CA LEU A 4 18.12 -13.96 -2.33
C LEU A 4 16.88 -13.48 -1.55
N TRP A 5 15.71 -13.42 -2.18
CA TRP A 5 14.47 -12.90 -1.56
C TRP A 5 13.88 -13.79 -0.45
N ARG A 6 14.27 -15.07 -0.34
CA ARG A 6 13.77 -15.96 0.73
C ARG A 6 14.40 -15.66 2.10
N LEU A 7 15.44 -14.84 2.15
CA LEU A 7 16.18 -14.56 3.39
C LEU A 7 15.51 -13.48 4.26
N THR A 8 14.69 -12.56 3.71
CA THR A 8 14.09 -11.43 4.45
C THR A 8 12.94 -11.81 5.40
N ARG A 9 12.53 -13.08 5.44
CA ARG A 9 11.42 -13.61 6.26
C ARG A 9 11.72 -13.81 7.75
N ASN A 10 12.93 -13.52 8.22
CA ASN A 10 13.33 -13.61 9.63
C ASN A 10 14.18 -12.38 10.02
N ARG A 11 14.35 -12.08 11.31
CA ARG A 11 15.17 -10.97 11.85
C ARG A 11 16.58 -10.91 11.24
N TYR A 12 17.15 -12.07 10.91
CA TYR A 12 18.44 -12.22 10.25
C TYR A 12 18.44 -11.73 8.80
N GLY A 13 17.31 -11.83 8.11
CA GLY A 13 17.11 -11.33 6.76
C GLY A 13 17.09 -9.81 6.64
N ARG A 14 16.41 -9.17 7.59
CA ARG A 14 16.41 -7.70 7.71
C ARG A 14 17.80 -7.19 8.06
N ALA A 15 18.50 -7.83 9.00
CA ALA A 15 19.88 -7.48 9.34
C ALA A 15 20.86 -7.63 8.15
N VAL A 16 20.68 -8.66 7.32
CA VAL A 16 21.45 -8.85 6.08
C VAL A 16 21.07 -7.80 5.03
N TYR A 17 19.78 -7.49 4.87
CA TYR A 17 19.32 -6.41 3.99
C TYR A 17 19.91 -5.06 4.41
N ASP A 18 19.85 -4.73 5.70
CA ASP A 18 20.41 -3.50 6.24
C ASP A 18 21.94 -3.46 6.11
N ALA A 19 22.63 -4.60 6.28
CA ALA A 19 24.08 -4.69 6.08
C ALA A 19 24.49 -4.54 4.61
N LEU A 20 23.68 -5.04 3.68
CA LEU A 20 23.87 -4.86 2.24
C LEU A 20 23.55 -3.41 1.83
N ALA A 21 22.46 -2.84 2.34
CA ALA A 21 22.10 -1.45 2.11
C ALA A 21 23.19 -0.49 2.61
N ARG A 22 23.76 -0.74 3.80
CA ARG A 22 24.94 -0.02 4.33
C ARG A 22 26.18 -0.13 3.44
N ARG A 23 26.26 -1.15 2.58
CA ARG A 23 27.33 -1.35 1.59
C ARG A 23 26.94 -0.87 0.18
N GLY A 24 25.84 -0.13 0.05
CA GLY A 24 25.34 0.37 -1.25
C GLY A 24 24.72 -0.72 -2.13
N ILE A 25 24.33 -1.85 -1.55
CA ILE A 25 23.67 -2.96 -2.24
C ILE A 25 22.19 -2.99 -1.83
N THR A 26 21.31 -2.66 -2.77
CA THR A 26 19.86 -2.72 -2.56
C THR A 26 19.25 -3.62 -3.63
N ALA A 27 18.33 -4.50 -3.25
CA ALA A 27 17.54 -5.26 -4.20
C ALA A 27 16.09 -5.28 -3.73
N THR A 28 15.19 -4.74 -4.54
CA THR A 28 13.74 -4.72 -4.28
C THR A 28 12.99 -5.34 -5.43
N GLU A 29 11.87 -5.95 -5.12
CA GLU A 29 10.88 -6.33 -6.11
C GLU A 29 9.48 -6.01 -5.60
N MET A 30 8.71 -5.27 -6.40
CA MET A 30 7.35 -4.86 -6.11
C MET A 30 6.40 -5.35 -7.19
N ILE A 31 5.20 -5.72 -6.78
CA ILE A 31 4.09 -6.07 -7.67
C ILE A 31 3.12 -4.90 -7.68
N GLU A 32 2.74 -4.48 -8.88
CA GLU A 32 1.70 -3.51 -9.14
C GLU A 32 0.38 -4.23 -9.31
N TYR A 33 -0.50 -4.06 -8.33
CA TYR A 33 -1.86 -4.56 -8.29
C TYR A 33 -2.80 -3.49 -8.81
N VAL A 34 -3.73 -3.86 -9.70
CA VAL A 34 -4.69 -2.93 -10.30
C VAL A 34 -6.10 -3.53 -10.25
N ALA A 35 -7.07 -2.73 -9.85
CA ALA A 35 -8.50 -3.05 -9.94
C ALA A 35 -9.22 -1.98 -10.76
N ASP A 36 -10.16 -2.41 -11.58
CA ASP A 36 -11.10 -1.53 -12.27
C ASP A 36 -12.23 -1.15 -11.28
N LEU A 37 -12.56 0.14 -11.20
CA LEU A 37 -13.53 0.68 -10.24
C LEU A 37 -14.92 0.86 -10.84
N GLU A 38 -15.05 0.90 -12.17
CA GLU A 38 -16.33 1.04 -12.89
C GLU A 38 -17.23 -0.20 -12.71
N ASP A 39 -16.65 -1.40 -12.75
CA ASP A 39 -17.36 -2.68 -12.63
C ASP A 39 -17.53 -3.16 -11.19
N ALA A 40 -16.97 -2.42 -10.22
CA ALA A 40 -17.05 -2.81 -8.83
C ALA A 40 -18.49 -2.63 -8.33
N PRO A 41 -19.18 -3.70 -7.87
CA PRO A 41 -20.53 -3.57 -7.32
C PRO A 41 -20.52 -2.48 -6.24
N ALA A 42 -21.53 -1.60 -6.26
CA ALA A 42 -21.68 -0.55 -5.27
C ALA A 42 -21.52 -1.18 -3.88
N ALA A 43 -20.38 -0.90 -3.23
CA ALA A 43 -20.14 -1.39 -1.88
C ALA A 43 -21.30 -0.87 -1.03
N ASP A 44 -22.03 -1.79 -0.39
CA ASP A 44 -23.13 -1.46 0.52
C ASP A 44 -22.74 -0.24 1.35
N GLY A 45 -23.54 0.83 1.20
CA GLY A 45 -23.20 2.18 1.62
C GLY A 45 -22.71 2.24 3.06
N GLY A 46 -21.56 2.89 3.25
CA GLY A 46 -20.94 3.14 4.55
C GLY A 46 -20.73 1.86 5.35
N SER A 47 -19.53 1.28 5.31
CA SER A 47 -19.21 0.09 6.11
C SER A 47 -19.09 0.41 7.60
N ARG A 48 -20.21 0.82 8.22
CA ARG A 48 -20.43 0.74 9.66
C ARG A 48 -20.56 -0.74 9.97
N ARG A 49 -19.42 -1.41 10.15
CA ARG A 49 -19.44 -2.68 10.88
C ARG A 49 -19.79 -2.33 12.32
N SER A 50 -20.54 -3.19 13.01
CA SER A 50 -20.98 -2.94 14.39
C SER A 50 -19.84 -2.65 15.39
N ALA A 51 -18.57 -2.84 14.99
CA ALA A 51 -17.39 -2.59 15.82
C ALA A 51 -16.47 -1.44 15.34
N TYR A 52 -16.64 -0.88 14.14
CA TYR A 52 -15.83 0.27 13.68
C TYR A 52 -16.47 0.96 12.47
N ALA A 53 -16.17 2.25 12.29
CA ALA A 53 -16.52 3.05 11.12
C ALA A 53 -15.28 3.29 10.26
N VAL A 54 -15.44 3.42 8.94
CA VAL A 54 -14.35 3.81 8.03
C VAL A 54 -14.71 5.12 7.37
N GLU A 55 -13.84 6.11 7.48
CA GLU A 55 -14.09 7.46 6.98
C GLU A 55 -12.79 8.20 6.62
N THR A 56 -12.92 9.29 5.86
CA THR A 56 -11.81 10.22 5.64
C THR A 56 -11.64 11.07 6.89
N CYS A 57 -10.41 11.30 7.32
CA CYS A 57 -10.13 12.08 8.53
C CYS A 57 -8.96 13.05 8.33
N ASP A 58 -8.79 13.97 9.27
CA ASP A 58 -7.58 14.79 9.35
C ASP A 58 -6.36 13.89 9.64
N PRO A 59 -5.17 14.16 9.07
CA PRO A 59 -3.96 13.38 9.34
C PRO A 59 -3.63 13.21 10.82
N SER A 60 -3.90 14.21 11.67
CA SER A 60 -3.67 14.12 13.12
C SER A 60 -4.48 13.00 13.79
N THR A 61 -5.61 12.59 13.19
CA THR A 61 -6.47 11.52 13.70
C THR A 61 -5.74 10.18 13.77
N VAL A 62 -4.81 9.92 12.85
CA VAL A 62 -4.06 8.65 12.76
C VAL A 62 -2.69 8.70 13.42
N ALA A 63 -2.30 9.85 13.99
CA ALA A 63 -1.04 10.01 14.71
C ALA A 63 -0.81 9.00 15.85
N PRO A 64 -1.84 8.57 16.63
CA PRO A 64 -1.67 7.53 17.65
C PRO A 64 -1.18 6.17 17.12
N LEU A 65 -1.30 5.93 15.80
CA LEU A 65 -0.79 4.72 15.13
C LEU A 65 0.61 4.93 14.53
N GLU A 66 1.29 6.03 14.87
CA GLU A 66 2.60 6.42 14.31
C GLU A 66 2.57 6.48 12.77
N ALA A 67 1.45 6.96 12.22
CA ALA A 67 1.30 7.12 10.79
C ALA A 67 2.31 8.18 10.27
N PRO A 68 3.03 7.93 9.17
CA PRO A 68 4.02 8.85 8.61
C PRO A 68 3.32 9.98 7.83
N VAL A 69 2.57 10.81 8.54
CA VAL A 69 1.72 11.88 7.98
C VAL A 69 2.55 13.02 7.42
N GLU A 70 3.80 13.15 7.83
CA GLU A 70 4.79 14.07 7.26
C GLU A 70 5.18 13.72 5.82
N GLU A 71 4.95 12.48 5.39
CA GLU A 71 5.17 12.03 4.00
C GLU A 71 3.93 12.21 3.11
N LEU A 72 2.85 12.83 3.60
CA LEU A 72 1.65 13.06 2.81
C LEU A 72 1.91 14.10 1.72
N GLN A 73 1.33 13.86 0.54
CA GLN A 73 1.18 14.91 -0.47
C GLN A 73 -0.05 15.77 -0.14
N SER A 74 -0.07 17.03 -0.60
CA SER A 74 -1.08 18.03 -0.26
C SER A 74 -2.53 17.58 -0.50
N ASP A 75 -2.76 16.75 -1.53
CA ASP A 75 -4.10 16.33 -1.98
C ASP A 75 -4.42 14.87 -1.61
N GLU A 76 -3.61 14.27 -0.75
CA GLU A 76 -3.75 12.88 -0.38
C GLU A 76 -4.80 12.67 0.71
N LEU A 77 -5.68 11.70 0.49
CA LEU A 77 -6.67 11.29 1.47
C LEU A 77 -6.04 10.45 2.56
N VAL A 78 -6.40 10.74 3.80
CA VAL A 78 -6.20 9.85 4.93
C VAL A 78 -7.53 9.17 5.24
N VAL A 79 -7.58 7.85 5.09
CA VAL A 79 -8.76 7.04 5.40
C VAL A 79 -8.45 6.22 6.63
N ALA A 80 -9.26 6.35 7.68
CA ALA A 80 -9.07 5.67 8.95
C ALA A 80 -10.25 4.76 9.29
N ALA A 81 -9.94 3.67 10.00
CA ALA A 81 -10.94 2.85 10.67
C ALA A 81 -10.98 3.25 12.15
N LEU A 82 -12.12 3.78 12.59
CA LEU A 82 -12.32 4.32 13.93
C LEU A 82 -13.21 3.42 14.77
N GLU A 83 -12.76 3.10 15.97
CA GLU A 83 -13.51 2.41 17.02
C GLU A 83 -13.53 3.33 18.25
N ASP A 84 -14.74 3.77 18.66
CA ASP A 84 -14.93 4.76 19.73
C ASP A 84 -14.08 6.03 19.56
N GLY A 85 -13.99 6.52 18.31
CA GLY A 85 -13.20 7.70 17.94
C GLY A 85 -11.68 7.48 17.92
N ARG A 86 -11.20 6.26 18.18
CA ARG A 86 -9.76 5.92 18.14
C ARG A 86 -9.40 5.21 16.83
N PRO A 87 -8.29 5.58 16.17
CA PRO A 87 -7.84 4.90 14.96
C PRO A 87 -7.35 3.49 15.27
N ARG A 88 -7.85 2.49 14.54
CA ARG A 88 -7.41 1.08 14.58
C ARG A 88 -6.73 0.64 13.30
N GLY A 89 -6.77 1.46 12.28
CA GLY A 89 -6.04 1.29 11.03
C GLY A 89 -6.19 2.52 10.16
N TYR A 90 -5.29 2.64 9.20
CA TYR A 90 -5.30 3.74 8.24
C TYR A 90 -4.74 3.29 6.90
N LEU A 91 -5.02 4.07 5.86
CA LEU A 91 -4.28 4.07 4.62
C LEU A 91 -4.25 5.48 4.04
N PHE A 92 -3.38 5.69 3.05
CA PHE A 92 -3.35 6.92 2.28
C PHE A 92 -3.74 6.66 0.83
N CYS A 93 -4.44 7.61 0.21
CA CYS A 93 -4.91 7.49 -1.16
C CYS A 93 -4.83 8.82 -1.91
N SER A 94 -4.12 8.84 -3.03
CA SER A 94 -4.13 9.97 -3.97
C SER A 94 -4.90 9.59 -5.24
N VAL A 95 -5.38 10.59 -5.99
CA VAL A 95 -5.99 10.41 -7.33
C VAL A 95 -5.15 11.17 -8.35
N ASP A 96 -4.78 10.52 -9.45
CA ASP A 96 -4.00 11.12 -10.56
C ASP A 96 -2.69 11.80 -10.14
N ALA A 97 -1.94 11.14 -9.26
CA ALA A 97 -0.76 11.70 -8.62
C ALA A 97 0.55 11.00 -9.04
N THR A 98 1.65 11.74 -8.88
CA THR A 98 3.02 11.23 -9.03
C THR A 98 3.64 11.07 -7.65
N HIS A 99 4.14 9.87 -7.33
CA HIS A 99 4.82 9.58 -6.06
C HIS A 99 6.27 9.17 -6.27
N GLU A 100 7.15 9.63 -5.38
CA GLU A 100 8.48 9.05 -5.25
C GLU A 100 8.37 7.68 -4.58
N ILE A 101 8.76 6.62 -5.30
CA ILE A 101 8.77 5.27 -4.76
C ILE A 101 10.18 4.96 -4.30
N HIS A 102 10.51 5.32 -3.05
CA HIS A 102 11.86 5.14 -2.49
C HIS A 102 12.44 3.73 -2.70
N PRO A 103 11.70 2.60 -2.57
CA PRO A 103 12.28 1.28 -2.85
C PRO A 103 12.72 1.05 -4.30
N LEU A 104 12.15 1.79 -5.26
CA LEU A 104 12.49 1.73 -6.69
C LEU A 104 13.39 2.89 -7.14
N GLU A 105 13.58 3.87 -6.25
CA GLU A 105 14.27 5.14 -6.48
C GLU A 105 13.90 5.75 -7.82
N ARG A 106 12.61 6.01 -7.93
CA ARG A 106 11.97 6.54 -9.11
C ARG A 106 10.63 7.16 -8.74
N GLU A 107 10.30 8.24 -9.43
CA GLU A 107 8.95 8.76 -9.47
C GLU A 107 8.07 7.92 -10.40
N LEU A 108 6.86 7.60 -9.96
CA LEU A 108 5.85 6.92 -10.76
C LEU A 108 4.55 7.72 -10.73
N ARG A 109 3.99 7.96 -11.91
CA ARG A 109 2.64 8.49 -12.07
C ARG A 109 1.63 7.35 -12.01
N PHE A 110 0.58 7.54 -11.23
CA PHE A 110 -0.56 6.64 -11.13
C PHE A 110 -1.79 7.38 -11.65
N GLU A 111 -2.40 6.88 -12.73
CA GLU A 111 -3.70 7.40 -13.17
C GLU A 111 -4.79 6.65 -12.40
N GLY A 112 -5.83 7.38 -11.99
CA GLY A 112 -6.81 6.93 -11.01
C GLY A 112 -6.24 6.91 -9.58
N ALA A 113 -6.79 6.04 -8.74
CA ALA A 113 -6.44 5.97 -7.33
C ALA A 113 -5.08 5.27 -7.13
N TYR A 114 -4.25 5.77 -6.22
CA TYR A 114 -3.08 5.07 -5.72
C TYR A 114 -3.19 4.87 -4.21
N ILE A 115 -3.31 3.61 -3.80
CA ILE A 115 -3.46 3.20 -2.41
C ILE A 115 -2.09 2.83 -1.86
N ARG A 116 -1.67 3.51 -0.79
CA ARG A 116 -0.40 3.25 -0.10
C ARG A 116 -0.55 3.25 1.42
N ARG A 117 0.51 2.82 2.11
CA ARG A 117 0.64 2.86 3.58
C ARG A 117 -0.54 2.20 4.33
N VAL A 118 -1.10 1.12 3.78
CA VAL A 118 -2.16 0.34 4.46
C VAL A 118 -1.61 -0.27 5.74
N PHE A 119 -2.17 0.14 6.88
CA PHE A 119 -1.77 -0.31 8.20
C PHE A 119 -2.99 -0.64 9.08
N VAL A 120 -2.84 -1.66 9.91
CA VAL A 120 -3.81 -2.03 10.94
C VAL A 120 -3.04 -2.29 12.23
N ASP A 121 -3.51 -1.67 13.31
CA ASP A 121 -3.04 -1.89 14.67
C ASP A 121 -2.91 -3.41 14.92
N PRO A 122 -1.72 -3.91 15.31
CA PRO A 122 -1.48 -5.32 15.57
C PRO A 122 -2.54 -6.01 16.44
N ASP A 123 -3.03 -5.32 17.47
CA ASP A 123 -4.00 -5.87 18.43
C ASP A 123 -5.43 -5.93 17.86
N HIS A 124 -5.64 -5.31 16.70
CA HIS A 124 -6.95 -5.19 16.03
C HIS A 124 -6.96 -5.90 14.66
N ARG A 125 -5.93 -6.69 14.35
CA ARG A 125 -5.85 -7.48 13.12
C ARG A 125 -6.87 -8.62 13.09
N ASN A 126 -7.06 -9.19 11.89
CA ASN A 126 -8.03 -10.28 11.63
C ASN A 126 -9.51 -9.91 11.89
N ARG A 127 -9.82 -8.62 12.04
CA ARG A 127 -11.19 -8.11 12.23
C ARG A 127 -11.84 -7.58 10.93
N GLY A 128 -11.16 -7.70 9.80
CA GLY A 128 -11.62 -7.18 8.50
C GLY A 128 -11.32 -5.70 8.26
N ILE A 129 -10.56 -5.03 9.14
CA ILE A 129 -10.25 -3.60 9.04
C ILE A 129 -9.57 -3.23 7.72
N ALA A 130 -8.51 -3.94 7.33
CA ALA A 130 -7.79 -3.65 6.08
C ALA A 130 -8.70 -3.82 4.85
N THR A 131 -9.59 -4.81 4.87
CA THR A 131 -10.58 -5.04 3.82
C THR A 131 -11.57 -3.87 3.73
N ALA A 132 -12.07 -3.40 4.86
CA ALA A 132 -12.98 -2.27 4.91
C ALA A 132 -12.30 -0.96 4.46
N LEU A 133 -11.06 -0.71 4.91
CA LEU A 133 -10.25 0.44 4.48
C LEU A 133 -10.09 0.47 2.94
N VAL A 134 -9.62 -0.63 2.34
CA VAL A 134 -9.45 -0.69 0.87
C VAL A 134 -10.78 -0.53 0.14
N GLY A 135 -11.84 -1.20 0.61
CA GLY A 135 -13.16 -1.10 0.00
C GLY A 135 -13.72 0.32 0.02
N GLU A 136 -13.67 0.98 1.17
CA GLU A 136 -14.16 2.36 1.32
C GLU A 136 -13.33 3.33 0.50
N THR A 137 -12.01 3.12 0.44
CA THR A 137 -11.11 3.96 -0.38
C THR A 137 -11.41 3.83 -1.86
N CYS A 138 -11.65 2.62 -2.37
CA CYS A 138 -12.07 2.43 -3.76
C CYS A 138 -13.41 3.12 -4.05
N ARG A 139 -14.35 3.09 -3.09
CA ARG A 139 -15.64 3.79 -3.19
C ARG A 139 -15.43 5.31 -3.28
N LEU A 140 -14.65 5.89 -2.35
CA LEU A 140 -14.31 7.31 -2.31
C LEU A 140 -13.55 7.77 -3.56
N ALA A 141 -12.63 6.96 -4.06
CA ALA A 141 -11.88 7.29 -5.27
C ALA A 141 -12.77 7.30 -6.52
N ARG A 142 -13.71 6.35 -6.63
CA ARG A 142 -14.72 6.36 -7.70
C ARG A 142 -15.62 7.59 -7.64
N GLU A 143 -16.04 8.02 -6.43
CA GLU A 143 -16.78 9.28 -6.26
C GLU A 143 -15.99 10.52 -6.71
N ARG A 144 -14.66 10.42 -6.75
CA ARG A 144 -13.75 11.45 -7.26
C ARG A 144 -13.39 11.26 -8.74
N GLY A 145 -14.06 10.35 -9.45
CA GLY A 145 -13.86 10.12 -10.88
C GLY A 145 -12.74 9.15 -11.24
N ALA A 146 -12.14 8.45 -10.26
CA ALA A 146 -11.15 7.43 -10.59
C ALA A 146 -11.83 6.18 -11.18
N GLU A 147 -11.40 5.79 -12.38
CA GLU A 147 -11.86 4.57 -13.07
C GLU A 147 -11.10 3.32 -12.62
N ARG A 148 -9.92 3.49 -12.01
CA ARG A 148 -9.06 2.40 -11.56
C ARG A 148 -8.37 2.72 -10.24
N ALA A 149 -7.97 1.67 -9.51
CA ALA A 149 -7.14 1.77 -8.31
C ALA A 149 -5.88 0.93 -8.46
N THR A 150 -4.75 1.46 -8.00
CA THR A 150 -3.43 0.83 -8.06
C THR A 150 -2.83 0.73 -6.65
N ALA A 151 -2.11 -0.37 -6.39
CA ALA A 151 -1.26 -0.50 -5.21
C ALA A 151 0.08 -1.13 -5.57
N LEU A 152 1.17 -0.60 -5.01
CA LEU A 152 2.51 -1.19 -5.11
C LEU A 152 2.84 -1.96 -3.84
N VAL A 153 3.04 -3.26 -3.98
CA VAL A 153 3.25 -4.16 -2.85
C VAL A 153 4.59 -4.88 -3.01
N ALA A 154 5.43 -4.84 -1.96
CA ALA A 154 6.67 -5.60 -1.95
C ALA A 154 6.39 -7.11 -2.08
N LEU A 155 7.22 -7.83 -2.83
CA LEU A 155 7.05 -9.26 -3.11
C LEU A 155 6.96 -10.13 -1.84
N ASP A 156 7.68 -9.73 -0.79
CA ASP A 156 7.71 -10.43 0.50
C ASP A 156 6.57 -10.04 1.45
N ASN A 157 5.79 -9.00 1.13
CA ASN A 157 4.61 -8.60 1.88
C ASN A 157 3.39 -9.48 1.52
N GLY A 158 3.46 -10.75 1.94
CA GLY A 158 2.40 -11.74 1.73
C GLY A 158 1.00 -11.29 2.20
N PRO A 159 0.85 -10.70 3.41
CA PRO A 159 -0.44 -10.22 3.89
C PRO A 159 -1.08 -9.15 2.98
N SER A 160 -0.32 -8.14 2.54
CA SER A 160 -0.88 -7.12 1.63
C SER A 160 -1.19 -7.70 0.25
N ARG A 161 -0.37 -8.61 -0.28
CA ARG A 161 -0.68 -9.30 -1.55
C ARG A 161 -2.02 -10.04 -1.47
N ALA A 162 -2.19 -10.86 -0.43
CA ALA A 162 -3.44 -11.59 -0.20
C ALA A 162 -4.63 -10.66 0.03
N LEU A 163 -4.44 -9.49 0.66
CA LEU A 163 -5.47 -8.48 0.83
C LEU A 163 -5.95 -7.94 -0.52
N PHE A 164 -5.03 -7.47 -1.37
CA PHE A 164 -5.38 -6.87 -2.67
C PHE A 164 -6.00 -7.91 -3.61
N GLU A 165 -5.43 -9.12 -3.71
CA GLU A 165 -5.99 -10.21 -4.51
C GLU A 165 -7.42 -10.57 -4.10
N ARG A 166 -7.70 -10.67 -2.79
CA ARG A 166 -9.07 -10.93 -2.29
C ARG A 166 -10.05 -9.78 -2.53
N ARG A 167 -9.54 -8.59 -2.85
CA ARG A 167 -10.35 -7.40 -3.18
C ARG A 167 -10.51 -7.18 -4.68
N GLY A 168 -10.12 -8.16 -5.50
CA GLY A 168 -10.28 -8.09 -6.95
C GLY A 168 -9.21 -7.24 -7.63
N PHE A 169 -8.08 -6.98 -6.96
CA PHE A 169 -6.94 -6.40 -7.64
C PHE A 169 -6.11 -7.50 -8.29
N ASP A 170 -5.86 -7.35 -9.58
CA ASP A 170 -5.02 -8.26 -10.34
C ASP A 170 -3.58 -7.77 -10.37
N PRO A 171 -2.58 -8.67 -10.22
CA PRO A 171 -1.19 -8.30 -10.42
C PRO A 171 -0.97 -8.02 -11.92
N ARG A 172 -0.58 -6.80 -12.27
CA ARG A 172 -0.36 -6.40 -13.68
C ARG A 172 1.12 -6.34 -14.04
N ARG A 173 1.97 -5.86 -13.14
CA ARG A 173 3.40 -5.64 -13.41
C ARG A 173 4.26 -5.99 -12.21
N ARG A 174 5.45 -6.53 -12.48
CA ARG A 174 6.53 -6.73 -11.53
C ARG A 174 7.65 -5.75 -11.82
N ARG A 175 7.99 -4.93 -10.83
CA ARG A 175 9.03 -3.91 -10.88
C ARG A 175 10.19 -4.37 -10.02
N ARG A 176 11.33 -4.64 -10.64
CA ARG A 176 12.54 -5.04 -9.95
C ARG A 176 13.55 -3.91 -10.00
N TYR A 177 14.17 -3.65 -8.85
CA TYR A 177 15.24 -2.69 -8.70
C TYR A 177 16.44 -3.32 -8.01
N VAL A 178 17.64 -3.11 -8.57
CA VAL A 178 18.89 -3.51 -7.93
C VAL A 178 19.91 -2.38 -8.06
N ARG A 179 20.59 -2.05 -6.96
CA ARG A 179 21.78 -1.20 -6.95
C ARG A 179 22.95 -1.95 -6.34
N VAL A 180 24.13 -1.76 -6.90
CA VAL A 180 25.43 -2.12 -6.33
C VAL A 180 26.39 -0.94 -6.54
N GLY A 181 26.62 -0.17 -5.48
CA GLY A 181 27.46 1.05 -5.56
C GLY A 181 26.88 2.05 -6.58
N PRO A 182 27.67 2.54 -7.57
CA PRO A 182 27.18 3.47 -8.59
C PRO A 182 26.31 2.79 -9.66
N LEU A 183 26.32 1.45 -9.74
CA LEU A 183 25.61 0.72 -10.77
C LEU A 183 24.19 0.42 -10.30
N SER A 184 23.21 0.70 -11.16
CA SER A 184 21.82 0.33 -10.92
C SER A 184 21.20 -0.36 -12.13
N HIS A 185 20.28 -1.28 -11.87
CA HIS A 185 19.51 -1.98 -12.88
C HIS A 185 18.04 -1.98 -12.49
N ARG A 186 17.19 -1.58 -13.45
CA ARG A 186 15.74 -1.59 -13.31
C ARG A 186 15.13 -2.47 -14.38
N SER A 187 14.10 -3.22 -14.04
CA SER A 187 13.31 -3.96 -15.03
C SER A 187 11.85 -3.98 -14.65
N VAL A 188 10.97 -3.90 -15.65
CA VAL A 188 9.53 -4.07 -15.50
C VAL A 188 9.13 -5.27 -16.35
N ARG A 189 8.33 -6.18 -15.79
CA ARG A 189 7.79 -7.35 -16.49
C ARG A 189 6.28 -7.44 -16.24
N PRO A 190 5.49 -7.97 -17.17
CA PRO A 190 4.12 -8.40 -16.88
C PRO A 190 4.13 -9.41 -15.71
N SER A 191 3.07 -9.42 -14.90
CA SER A 191 2.90 -10.42 -13.84
C SER A 191 2.23 -11.70 -14.31
#